data_AF-A0A2V1B4D4-F1
#
_entry.id   AF-A0A2V1B4D4-F1
#
_cell.length_a   1.000
_cell.length_b   1.000
_cell.length_c   1.000
_cell.angle_alpha   90.00
_cell.angle_beta   90.00
_cell.angle_gamma   90.00
#
_symmetry.space_group_name_H-M   'P 1'
#
loop_
_entity.id
_entity.type
_entity.pdbx_description
1 polymer ?
#
loop_
_entity_poly.entity_id
_entity_poly.type
_entity_poly.pdbx_seq_one_letter_code
_entity_poly.pdbx_strand_id
1 'polypeptide(L)'
;MILQSLKSYNRFDSPIIHFTAVLSIVENENRLKRSNKYLYMLARFIYYVRVLFVKYTLPAATRAKQTTKDIDRFLKLRKKYLVVGSYSLYSFLIKMLRYSKTISI
;
A
#
# COMPACT_ATOMS: atom_id res chain seq x y z
N MET A 1 11.38 23.40 -7.05
CA MET A 1 10.20 23.36 -7.94
C MET A 1 9.84 21.90 -8.28
N ILE A 2 9.13 21.19 -7.40
CA ILE A 2 8.74 19.76 -7.62
C ILE A 2 7.21 19.62 -7.76
N LEU A 3 6.46 20.67 -7.45
CA LEU A 3 5.00 20.64 -7.29
C LEU A 3 4.23 20.49 -8.62
N GLN A 4 4.84 20.81 -9.77
CA GLN A 4 4.15 20.78 -11.07
C GLN A 4 4.23 19.43 -11.80
N SER A 5 5.17 18.53 -11.46
CA SER A 5 5.31 17.24 -12.18
C SER A 5 4.29 16.17 -11.81
N LEU A 6 3.45 16.40 -10.79
CA LEU A 6 2.47 15.43 -10.30
C LEU A 6 1.03 15.74 -10.74
N LYS A 7 0.80 16.82 -11.49
CA LYS A 7 -0.53 17.18 -12.01
C LYS A 7 -1.06 16.17 -13.05
N SER A 8 -0.20 15.30 -13.60
CA SER A 8 -0.61 14.22 -14.53
C SER A 8 -0.65 12.82 -13.91
N TYR A 9 -0.32 12.63 -12.63
CA TYR A 9 -0.40 11.30 -12.02
C TYR A 9 -1.83 11.05 -11.52
N ASN A 10 -2.69 10.59 -12.43
CA ASN A 10 -4.01 10.13 -12.04
C ASN A 10 -3.84 8.87 -11.19
N ARG A 11 -4.10 8.99 -9.89
CA ARG A 11 -4.07 7.89 -8.92
C ARG A 11 -4.94 6.70 -9.36
N PHE A 12 -5.96 6.92 -10.18
CA PHE A 12 -6.75 5.83 -10.72
C PHE A 12 -5.97 4.97 -11.72
N ASP A 13 -4.96 5.51 -12.42
CA ASP A 13 -4.13 4.73 -13.36
C ASP A 13 -3.25 3.66 -12.66
N SER A 14 -3.22 3.63 -11.32
CA SER A 14 -2.50 2.63 -10.57
C SER A 14 -3.22 1.27 -10.64
N PRO A 15 -2.63 0.22 -11.24
CA PRO A 15 -3.24 -1.11 -11.34
C PRO A 15 -3.61 -1.68 -9.97
N ILE A 16 -2.85 -1.32 -8.93
CA ILE A 16 -3.13 -1.77 -7.56
C ILE A 16 -4.37 -1.08 -6.98
N ILE A 17 -4.65 0.17 -7.35
CA ILE A 17 -5.87 0.86 -6.90
C ILE A 17 -7.08 0.17 -7.53
N HIS A 18 -7.02 -0.09 -8.83
CA HIS A 18 -8.03 -0.89 -9.54
C HIS A 18 -8.20 -2.27 -8.92
N PHE A 19 -7.10 -3.00 -8.66
CA PHE A 19 -7.15 -4.31 -8.03
C PHE A 19 -7.85 -4.26 -6.66
N THR A 20 -7.50 -3.29 -5.81
CA THR A 20 -8.16 -3.14 -4.51
C THR A 20 -9.64 -2.75 -4.62
N ALA A 21 -10.02 -1.97 -5.63
CA ALA A 21 -11.42 -1.66 -5.91
C ALA A 21 -12.19 -2.91 -6.35
N VAL A 22 -11.63 -3.72 -7.25
CA VAL A 22 -12.22 -5.00 -7.68
C VAL A 22 -12.38 -5.96 -6.50
N LEU A 23 -11.40 -6.03 -5.59
CA LEU A 23 -11.52 -6.84 -4.37
C LEU A 23 -12.70 -6.44 -3.48
N SER A 24 -13.20 -5.20 -3.58
CA SER A 24 -14.35 -4.73 -2.84
C SER A 24 -15.69 -5.13 -3.47
N ILE A 25 -15.72 -5.60 -4.72
CA ILE A 25 -16.95 -6.00 -5.41
C ILE A 25 -17.37 -7.42 -4.98
N VAL A 26 -18.67 -7.65 -4.84
CA VAL A 26 -19.24 -8.99 -4.71
C VAL A 26 -19.63 -9.47 -6.11
N GLU A 27 -19.09 -10.61 -6.54
CA GLU A 27 -19.17 -11.06 -7.94
C GLU A 27 -20.61 -11.18 -8.48
N ASN A 28 -21.56 -11.61 -7.64
CA ASN A 28 -22.94 -11.88 -8.03
C ASN A 28 -23.96 -10.89 -7.45
N GLU A 29 -23.50 -9.86 -6.74
CA GLU A 29 -24.36 -8.82 -6.20
C GLU A 29 -23.84 -7.50 -6.76
N ASN A 30 -24.70 -6.65 -7.34
CA ASN A 30 -24.29 -5.31 -7.79
C ASN A 30 -24.03 -4.38 -6.58
N ARG A 31 -23.18 -4.81 -5.66
CA ARG A 31 -22.94 -4.27 -4.33
C ARG A 31 -21.49 -4.48 -3.93
N LEU A 32 -20.98 -3.52 -3.15
CA LEU A 32 -19.68 -3.62 -2.51
C LEU A 32 -19.76 -4.48 -1.23
N LYS A 33 -18.66 -5.17 -0.91
CA LYS A 33 -18.49 -5.90 0.33
C LYS A 33 -18.67 -4.96 1.51
N ARG A 34 -19.37 -5.45 2.54
CA ARG A 34 -19.45 -4.76 3.83
C ARG A 34 -18.04 -4.49 4.35
N SER A 35 -17.90 -3.34 5.01
CA SER A 35 -16.62 -2.82 5.47
C SER A 35 -15.83 -3.86 6.28
N ASN A 36 -16.46 -4.60 7.20
CA ASN A 36 -15.81 -5.66 7.97
C ASN A 36 -15.11 -6.73 7.11
N LYS A 37 -15.74 -7.20 6.03
CA LYS A 37 -15.17 -8.20 5.11
C LYS A 37 -14.07 -7.60 4.23
N TYR A 38 -14.29 -6.38 3.74
CA TYR A 38 -13.33 -5.68 2.89
C TYR A 38 -12.07 -5.23 3.67
N LEU A 39 -12.24 -4.76 4.90
CA LEU A 39 -11.18 -4.31 5.80
C LEU A 39 -10.13 -5.41 6.02
N TYR A 40 -10.59 -6.65 6.20
CA TYR A 40 -9.71 -7.79 6.40
C TYR A 40 -8.89 -8.11 5.13
N MET A 41 -9.52 -8.06 3.95
CA MET A 41 -8.81 -8.22 2.67
C MET A 41 -7.76 -7.13 2.44
N LEU A 42 -8.13 -5.88 2.71
CA LEU A 42 -7.23 -4.73 2.57
C LEU A 42 -6.06 -4.79 3.56
N ALA A 43 -6.31 -5.23 4.80
CA ALA A 43 -5.27 -5.45 5.80
C ALA A 43 -4.28 -6.55 5.39
N ARG A 44 -4.77 -7.67 4.86
CA ARG A 44 -3.92 -8.73 4.30
C ARG A 44 -3.09 -8.23 3.12
N PHE A 45 -3.69 -7.49 2.19
CA PHE A 45 -2.98 -6.92 1.05
C PHE A 45 -1.84 -6.00 1.50
N ILE A 46 -2.13 -5.11 2.45
CA ILE A 46 -1.14 -4.23 3.10
C ILE A 46 0.00 -5.05 3.73
N TYR A 47 -0.33 -6.14 4.42
CA TYR A 47 0.67 -7.02 5.03
C TYR A 47 1.58 -7.66 3.97
N TYR A 48 1.02 -8.23 2.90
CA TYR A 48 1.82 -8.81 1.81
C TYR A 48 2.76 -7.79 1.16
N VAL A 49 2.27 -6.57 0.91
CA VAL A 49 3.12 -5.49 0.37
C VAL A 49 4.31 -5.20 1.30
N ARG A 50 4.10 -5.18 2.63
CA ARG A 50 5.20 -4.99 3.60
C ARG A 50 6.21 -6.13 3.55
N VAL A 51 5.73 -7.39 3.51
CA VAL A 51 6.61 -8.57 3.48
C VAL A 51 7.44 -8.58 2.19
N LEU A 52 6.80 -8.34 1.04
CA LEU A 52 7.49 -8.25 -0.25
C LEU A 52 8.50 -7.10 -0.28
N PHE A 53 8.13 -5.95 0.28
CA PHE A 53 9.04 -4.82 0.40
C PHE A 53 10.28 -5.18 1.20
N VAL A 54 10.13 -5.76 2.40
CA VAL A 54 11.26 -6.19 3.24
C VAL A 54 12.11 -7.21 2.50
N LYS A 55 11.49 -8.22 1.87
CA LYS A 55 12.20 -9.25 1.10
C LYS A 55 13.04 -8.65 -0.04
N TYR A 56 12.54 -7.61 -0.70
CA TYR A 56 13.23 -6.92 -1.79
C TYR A 56 14.37 -6.01 -1.28
N THR A 57 14.13 -5.27 -0.21
CA THR A 57 15.10 -4.28 0.30
C THR A 57 16.17 -4.86 1.22
N LEU A 58 15.83 -5.93 1.95
CA LEU A 58 16.70 -6.59 2.92
C LEU A 58 16.61 -8.12 2.72
N PRO A 59 17.18 -8.66 1.63
CA PRO A 59 17.08 -10.08 1.33
C PRO A 59 17.76 -10.92 2.41
N ALA A 60 17.06 -11.92 2.94
CA ALA A 60 17.62 -12.81 3.96
C ALA A 60 18.87 -13.55 3.46
N ALA A 61 18.93 -13.88 2.16
CA ALA A 61 20.07 -14.55 1.53
C ALA A 61 21.39 -13.76 1.62
N THR A 62 21.32 -12.43 1.74
CA THR A 62 22.50 -11.56 1.85
C THR A 62 22.70 -11.00 3.25
N ARG A 63 21.96 -11.48 4.26
CA ARG A 63 21.96 -10.92 5.62
C ARG A 63 23.34 -10.81 6.25
N ALA A 64 24.21 -11.79 6.03
CA ALA A 64 25.59 -11.78 6.55
C ALA A 64 26.49 -10.71 5.90
N LYS A 65 26.10 -10.18 4.73
CA LYS A 65 26.83 -9.14 3.97
C LYS A 65 26.17 -7.77 4.08
N GLN A 66 25.01 -7.67 4.74
CA GLN A 66 24.29 -6.41 4.88
C GLN A 66 25.03 -5.48 5.84
N THR A 67 25.07 -4.22 5.46
CA THR A 67 25.75 -3.16 6.21
C THR A 67 24.76 -2.11 6.67
N THR A 68 25.24 -1.15 7.47
CA THR A 68 24.47 0.04 7.85
C THR A 68 23.94 0.82 6.64
N LYS A 69 24.65 0.82 5.52
CA LYS A 69 24.21 1.46 4.26
C LYS A 69 22.93 0.82 3.70
N ASP A 70 22.78 -0.49 3.83
CA ASP A 70 21.58 -1.21 3.37
C ASP A 70 20.37 -0.87 4.25
N ILE A 71 20.59 -0.72 5.56
CA ILE A 71 19.58 -0.28 6.52
C ILE A 71 19.15 1.16 6.20
N ASP A 72 20.09 2.08 5.94
CA ASP A 72 19.77 3.45 5.56
C ASP A 72 18.97 3.52 4.25
N ARG A 73 19.36 2.71 3.26
CA ARG A 73 18.60 2.56 2.01
C ARG A 73 17.19 2.06 2.27
N PHE A 74 17.02 1.05 3.13
CA PHE A 74 15.71 0.55 3.54
C PHE A 74 14.85 1.65 4.18
N LEU A 75 15.40 2.41 5.13
CA LEU A 75 14.67 3.49 5.79
C LEU A 75 14.25 4.59 4.81
N LYS A 76 15.12 4.96 3.86
CA LYS A 76 14.81 5.93 2.80
C LYS A 76 13.68 5.44 1.90
N LEU A 77 13.74 4.19 1.45
CA LEU A 77 12.68 3.59 0.62
C LEU A 77 11.37 3.46 1.41
N ARG A 78 11.43 3.06 2.68
CA ARG A 78 10.27 2.97 3.57
C ARG A 78 9.60 4.33 3.72
N LYS A 79 10.37 5.39 3.97
CA LYS A 79 9.86 6.77 4.07
C LYS A 79 9.19 7.23 2.78
N LYS A 80 9.75 6.87 1.62
CA LYS A 80 9.21 7.25 0.31
C LYS A 80 7.91 6.51 -0.04
N TYR A 81 7.84 5.21 0.24
CA TYR A 81 6.76 4.37 -0.29
C TYR A 81 5.77 3.85 0.74
N LEU A 82 6.16 3.64 2.02
CA LEU A 82 5.32 2.95 3.02
C LEU A 82 4.81 3.84 4.16
N VAL A 83 5.15 5.13 4.20
CA VAL A 83 4.69 6.05 5.26
C VAL A 83 3.41 6.75 4.86
N VAL A 84 2.42 6.78 5.77
CA VAL A 84 1.16 7.52 5.61
C VAL A 84 1.43 9.01 5.41
N GLY A 85 0.84 9.59 4.37
CA GLY A 85 1.03 11.02 4.04
C GLY A 85 2.03 11.26 2.91
N SER A 86 2.75 10.22 2.47
CA SER A 86 3.40 10.24 1.16
C SER A 86 2.33 10.19 0.05
N TYR A 87 2.61 10.76 -1.13
CA TYR A 87 1.80 10.56 -2.35
C TYR A 87 1.97 9.13 -2.92
N SER A 88 2.20 8.14 -2.06
CA SER A 88 2.35 6.75 -2.46
C SER A 88 1.01 6.04 -2.49
N LEU A 89 0.93 5.04 -3.36
CA LEU A 89 -0.15 4.05 -3.40
C LEU A 89 -0.48 3.47 -2.01
N TYR A 90 0.54 3.18 -1.22
CA TYR A 90 0.39 2.56 0.09
C TYR A 90 -0.25 3.52 1.11
N SER A 91 0.07 4.81 1.05
CA SER A 91 -0.64 5.84 1.82
C SER A 91 -2.12 5.90 1.49
N PHE A 92 -2.46 5.75 0.20
CA PHE A 92 -3.84 5.69 -0.24
C PHE A 92 -4.57 4.46 0.32
N LEU A 93 -3.95 3.28 0.27
CA LEU A 93 -4.52 2.05 0.84
C LEU A 93 -4.74 2.16 2.36
N ILE A 94 -3.83 2.77 3.11
CA ILE A 94 -4.03 3.00 4.56
C ILE A 94 -5.18 3.99 4.81
N LYS A 95 -5.30 5.04 4.00
CA LYS A 95 -6.42 6.00 4.11
C LYS A 95 -7.76 5.29 3.88
N MET A 96 -7.83 4.44 2.85
CA MET A 96 -9.03 3.62 2.57
C MET A 96 -9.34 2.67 3.73
N LEU A 97 -8.33 2.00 4.28
CA LEU A 97 -8.50 1.12 5.45
C LEU A 97 -9.07 1.88 6.65
N ARG A 98 -8.57 3.09 6.93
CA ARG A 98 -9.05 3.93 8.01
C ARG A 98 -10.49 4.41 7.78
N TYR A 99 -10.82 4.80 6.55
CA TYR A 99 -12.17 5.22 6.16
C TYR A 99 -13.20 4.09 6.29
N SER A 100 -12.82 2.87 5.88
CA SER A 100 -13.66 1.69 6.07
C SER A 100 -13.95 1.44 7.55
N LYS A 101 -12.97 1.59 8.46
CA LYS A 101 -13.21 1.46 9.90
C LYS A 101 -14.24 2.46 10.44
N THR A 102 -14.17 3.73 9.99
CA THR A 102 -15.09 4.78 10.48
C THR A 102 -16.53 4.60 10.04
N ILE A 103 -16.81 3.91 8.93
CA ILE A 103 -18.19 3.63 8.46
C ILE A 103 -18.72 2.30 9.00
N SER A 104 -17.84 1.44 9.52
CA SER A 104 -18.23 0.14 10.05
C SER A 104 -18.60 0.17 11.54
N ILE A 105 -18.37 1.31 12.20
CA ILE A 105 -18.81 1.66 13.57
C ILE A 105 -20.09 2.47 13.42
#